data_AF-A0A495JZR8-F1
#
_entry.id   AF-A0A495JZR8-F1
#
_cell.length_a   1.000
_cell.length_b   1.000
_cell.length_c   1.000
_cell.angle_alpha   90.00
_cell.angle_beta   90.00
_cell.angle_gamma   90.00
#
_symmetry.space_group_name_H-M   'P 1'
#
loop_
_entity.id
_entity.type
_entity.pdbx_description
1 polymer ?
#
loop_
_entity_poly.entity_id
_entity_poly.type
_entity_poly.pdbx_seq_one_letter_code
_entity_poly.pdbx_strand_id
1 'polypeptide(L)'
;MSSDADLIAGAKAYVDALASHDPSAVPFHPDCVRIEMGVKTGRSGDHLRRSLSRGPQYKVIHAITEFQARVEGRTVHVTFYVNVQPKPLGLRSKVIESFEFDESGQIKKIVAKFGVPHR
;
A
#
# COMPACT_ATOMS: atom_id res chain seq x y z
N MET A 1 22.80 -0.36 2.31
CA MET A 1 21.76 -0.83 3.26
C MET A 1 20.77 0.30 3.44
N SER A 2 19.48 0.05 3.25
CA SER A 2 18.42 1.04 3.46
C SER A 2 18.19 1.28 4.95
N SER A 3 17.98 2.53 5.35
CA SER A 3 17.60 2.90 6.71
C SER A 3 16.10 2.66 6.96
N ASP A 4 15.69 2.62 8.23
CA ASP A 4 14.27 2.55 8.60
C ASP A 4 13.44 3.67 7.95
N ALA A 5 14.02 4.87 7.85
CA ALA A 5 13.38 6.01 7.18
C ALA A 5 13.16 5.74 5.68
N ASP A 6 14.12 5.12 4.99
CA ASP A 6 13.99 4.75 3.57
C ASP A 6 12.91 3.69 3.37
N LEU A 7 12.83 2.70 4.27
CA LEU A 7 11.80 1.66 4.22
C LEU A 7 10.41 2.26 4.45
N ILE A 8 10.27 3.14 5.44
CA ILE A 8 9.01 3.87 5.68
C ILE A 8 8.65 4.73 4.48
N ALA A 9 9.61 5.42 3.86
CA ALA A 9 9.37 6.23 2.66
C ALA A 9 8.88 5.37 1.48
N GLY A 10 9.47 4.19 1.28
CA GLY A 10 9.01 3.24 0.26
C GLY A 10 7.60 2.73 0.50
N ALA A 11 7.27 2.36 1.75
CA ALA A 11 5.92 1.95 2.14
C ALA A 11 4.91 3.10 1.99
N LYS A 12 5.29 4.31 2.39
CA LYS A 12 4.46 5.51 2.25
C LYS A 12 4.22 5.86 0.79
N ALA A 13 5.21 5.72 -0.09
CA ALA A 13 5.04 5.93 -1.53
C ALA A 13 3.97 4.99 -2.12
N TYR A 14 3.94 3.72 -1.69
CA TYR A 14 2.87 2.79 -2.09
C TYR A 14 1.49 3.26 -1.60
N VAL A 15 1.40 3.67 -0.33
CA VAL A 15 0.14 4.12 0.27
C VAL A 15 -0.38 5.39 -0.40
N ASP A 16 0.50 6.36 -0.69
CA ASP A 16 0.14 7.58 -1.40
C ASP A 16 -0.33 7.28 -2.83
N ALA A 17 0.28 6.29 -3.50
CA ALA A 17 -0.12 5.82 -4.82
C ALA A 17 -1.53 5.24 -4.87
N LEU A 18 -2.10 4.78 -3.75
CA LEU A 18 -3.50 4.33 -3.69
C LEU A 18 -4.46 5.47 -4.01
N ALA A 19 -4.18 6.69 -3.51
CA ALA A 19 -5.03 7.86 -3.71
C ALA A 19 -4.61 8.72 -4.91
N SER A 20 -3.31 8.82 -5.22
CA SER A 20 -2.84 9.57 -6.39
C SER A 20 -2.98 8.80 -7.70
N HIS A 21 -3.08 7.47 -7.62
CA HIS A 21 -3.02 6.55 -8.75
C HIS A 21 -1.70 6.63 -9.53
N ASP A 22 -0.65 7.18 -8.92
CA ASP A 22 0.70 7.24 -9.50
C ASP A 22 1.68 6.34 -8.73
N PRO A 23 2.07 5.19 -9.30
CA PRO A 23 3.03 4.27 -8.69
C PRO A 23 4.48 4.59 -9.06
N SER A 24 4.79 5.70 -9.73
CA SER A 24 6.13 6.03 -10.26
C SER A 24 7.22 5.99 -9.19
N ALA A 25 6.93 6.52 -8.00
CA ALA A 25 7.86 6.58 -6.87
C ALA A 25 7.95 5.28 -6.06
N VAL A 26 7.13 4.27 -6.34
CA VAL A 26 7.08 3.04 -5.52
C VAL A 26 8.24 2.11 -5.87
N PRO A 27 9.07 1.69 -4.90
CA PRO A 27 10.23 0.84 -5.16
C PRO A 27 9.83 -0.65 -5.21
N PHE A 28 8.98 -1.04 -6.15
CA PHE A 28 8.62 -2.46 -6.33
C PHE A 28 9.81 -3.29 -6.80
N HIS A 29 10.03 -4.44 -6.16
CA HIS A 29 10.85 -5.50 -6.72
C HIS A 29 10.15 -6.11 -7.97
N PRO A 30 10.88 -6.57 -9.00
CA PRO A 30 10.27 -7.21 -10.18
C PRO A 30 9.31 -8.34 -9.83
N ASP A 31 9.70 -9.18 -8.87
CA ASP A 31 8.90 -10.31 -8.37
C ASP A 31 7.96 -9.94 -7.21
N CYS A 32 7.64 -8.66 -7.02
CA CYS A 32 6.78 -8.24 -5.92
C CYS A 32 5.41 -8.93 -5.98
N VAL A 33 5.00 -9.51 -4.86
CA VAL A 33 3.68 -10.13 -4.71
C VAL A 33 2.82 -9.34 -3.75
N ARG A 34 1.50 -9.40 -3.95
CA ARG A 34 0.53 -8.88 -2.99
C ARG A 34 -0.44 -9.96 -2.59
N ILE A 35 -0.67 -10.05 -1.29
CA ILE A 35 -1.60 -10.98 -0.67
C ILE A 35 -2.64 -10.15 0.07
N GLU A 36 -3.90 -10.28 -0.32
CA GLU A 36 -5.03 -9.60 0.29
C GLU A 36 -5.94 -10.66 0.90
N MET A 37 -6.13 -10.60 2.23
CA MET A 37 -6.98 -11.57 2.96
C MET A 37 -6.63 -13.05 2.66
N GLY A 38 -5.34 -13.35 2.48
CA GLY A 38 -4.84 -14.70 2.18
C GLY A 38 -4.86 -15.08 0.69
N VAL A 39 -5.36 -14.23 -0.19
CA VAL A 39 -5.41 -14.47 -1.64
C VAL A 39 -4.32 -13.67 -2.34
N LYS A 40 -3.53 -14.32 -3.20
CA LYS A 40 -2.51 -13.65 -4.02
C LYS A 40 -3.17 -12.84 -5.13
N THR A 41 -3.28 -11.52 -4.95
CA THR A 41 -3.87 -10.59 -5.92
C THR A 41 -2.83 -9.84 -6.76
N GLY A 42 -1.60 -9.72 -6.25
CA GLY A 42 -0.44 -9.19 -6.97
C GLY A 42 0.53 -10.29 -7.36
N ARG A 43 1.03 -10.26 -8.60
CA ARG A 43 1.88 -11.31 -9.18
C ARG A 43 3.28 -10.86 -9.55
N SER A 44 3.49 -9.56 -9.79
CA SER A 44 4.76 -8.93 -10.08
C SER A 44 4.70 -7.43 -9.79
N GLY A 45 5.86 -6.78 -9.69
CA GLY A 45 5.96 -5.32 -9.53
C GLY A 45 5.24 -4.56 -10.65
N ASP A 46 5.44 -4.97 -11.91
CA ASP A 46 4.75 -4.35 -13.05
C ASP A 46 3.24 -4.56 -13.04
N HIS A 47 2.78 -5.72 -12.57
CA HIS A 47 1.35 -5.97 -12.38
C HIS A 47 0.78 -5.01 -11.33
N LEU A 48 1.49 -4.80 -10.22
CA LEU A 48 1.09 -3.88 -9.16
C LEU A 48 1.10 -2.42 -9.62
N ARG A 49 2.12 -1.98 -10.37
CA ARG A 49 2.15 -0.64 -10.98
C ARG A 49 0.94 -0.40 -11.89
N ARG A 50 0.63 -1.35 -12.77
CA ARG A 50 -0.57 -1.26 -13.64
C ARG A 50 -1.86 -1.25 -12.83
N SER A 51 -1.92 -2.06 -11.77
CA SER A 51 -3.08 -2.13 -10.89
C SER A 51 -3.31 -0.80 -10.19
N LEU A 52 -2.29 -0.20 -9.56
CA LEU A 52 -2.40 1.09 -8.88
C LEU A 52 -2.80 2.24 -9.82
N SER A 53 -2.27 2.25 -11.05
CA SER A 53 -2.56 3.32 -12.01
C SER A 53 -3.90 3.22 -12.72
N ARG A 54 -4.44 2.01 -12.90
CA ARG A 54 -5.63 1.79 -13.74
C ARG A 54 -6.77 1.04 -13.03
N GLY A 55 -6.51 0.49 -11.85
CA GLY A 55 -7.42 -0.38 -11.11
C GLY A 55 -8.69 0.38 -10.69
N PRO A 56 -9.89 -0.10 -11.06
CA PRO A 56 -11.14 0.57 -10.71
C PRO A 56 -11.34 0.68 -9.19
N GLN A 57 -10.84 -0.29 -8.42
CA GLN A 57 -10.92 -0.28 -6.96
C GLN A 57 -10.12 0.86 -6.29
N TYR A 58 -9.11 1.41 -6.97
CA TYR A 58 -8.36 2.55 -6.41
C TYR A 58 -9.04 3.87 -6.75
N LYS A 59 -9.74 3.98 -7.88
CA LYS A 59 -10.41 5.22 -8.32
C LYS A 59 -11.46 5.74 -7.35
N VAL A 60 -12.01 4.87 -6.50
CA VAL A 60 -12.95 5.28 -5.45
C VAL A 60 -12.25 5.91 -4.26
N ILE A 61 -10.95 5.66 -4.07
CA ILE A 61 -10.14 6.22 -2.99
C ILE A 61 -9.72 7.63 -3.39
N HIS A 62 -10.06 8.62 -2.56
CA HIS A 62 -9.72 10.02 -2.82
C HIS A 62 -8.78 10.63 -1.79
N ALA A 63 -8.54 9.96 -0.66
CA ALA A 63 -7.58 10.42 0.35
C ALA A 63 -7.15 9.28 1.26
N ILE A 64 -5.92 9.39 1.77
CA ILE A 64 -5.40 8.57 2.87
C ILE A 64 -5.29 9.45 4.12
N THR A 65 -5.68 8.93 5.28
CA THR A 65 -5.57 9.62 6.57
C THR A 65 -4.99 8.72 7.65
N GLU A 66 -4.46 9.34 8.71
CA GLU A 66 -3.93 8.68 9.92
C GLU A 66 -2.87 7.60 9.62
N PHE A 67 -1.92 7.90 8.71
CA PHE A 67 -0.82 7.00 8.42
C PHE A 67 0.10 6.84 9.63
N GLN A 68 0.28 5.59 10.06
CA GLN A 68 1.21 5.18 11.09
C GLN A 68 2.08 4.07 10.54
N ALA A 69 3.38 4.11 10.86
CA ALA A 69 4.34 3.10 10.45
C ALA A 69 5.17 2.63 11.64
N ARG A 70 5.52 1.35 11.63
CA ARG A 70 6.46 0.71 12.55
C ARG A 70 7.37 -0.21 11.75
N VAL A 71 8.68 -0.11 12.00
CA VAL A 71 9.67 -1.00 11.37
C VAL A 71 9.97 -2.17 12.32
N GLU A 72 10.03 -3.36 11.75
CA GLU A 72 10.49 -4.58 12.40
C GLU A 72 11.47 -5.29 11.47
N GLY A 73 12.78 -5.09 11.71
CA GLY A 73 13.85 -5.56 10.83
C GLY A 73 13.74 -4.94 9.45
N ARG A 74 13.16 -5.68 8.50
CA ARG A 74 12.97 -5.25 7.10
C ARG A 74 11.52 -5.24 6.66
N THR A 75 10.64 -5.35 7.64
CA THR A 75 9.21 -5.30 7.42
C THR A 75 8.70 -3.97 7.97
N VAL A 76 7.97 -3.23 7.15
CA VAL A 76 7.26 -2.03 7.61
C VAL A 76 5.81 -2.39 7.79
N HIS A 77 5.33 -2.30 9.02
CA HIS A 77 3.93 -2.44 9.36
C HIS A 77 3.28 -1.08 9.33
N VAL A 78 2.21 -0.92 8.56
CA VAL A 78 1.47 0.33 8.48
C VAL A 78 0.01 0.14 8.87
N THR A 79 -0.56 1.22 9.38
CA THR A 79 -2.01 1.35 9.56
C THR A 79 -2.41 2.71 9.02
N PHE A 80 -3.50 2.75 8.27
CA PHE A 80 -4.05 3.98 7.70
C PHE A 80 -5.54 3.80 7.40
N TYR A 81 -6.20 4.91 7.03
CA TYR A 81 -7.56 4.89 6.53
C TYR A 81 -7.60 5.27 5.06
N VAL A 82 -8.32 4.48 4.26
CA VAL A 82 -8.74 4.88 2.91
C VAL A 82 -10.07 5.60 3.01
N ASN A 83 -10.14 6.80 2.44
CA ASN A 83 -11.39 7.57 2.35
C ASN A 83 -11.95 7.38 0.95
N VAL A 84 -13.19 6.90 0.86
CA VAL A 84 -13.80 6.48 -0.40
C VAL A 84 -14.96 7.38 -0.80
N GLN A 85 -15.19 7.45 -2.11
CA GLN A 85 -16.31 8.17 -2.68
C GLN A 85 -17.65 7.47 -2.39
N PRO A 86 -18.76 8.24 -2.38
CA PRO A 86 -18.83 9.70 -2.53
C PRO A 86 -18.48 10.46 -1.23
N LYS A 87 -17.70 11.55 -1.34
CA LYS A 87 -17.17 12.35 -0.21
C LYS A 87 -18.21 12.73 0.87
N PRO A 88 -19.47 13.10 0.55
CA PRO A 88 -20.46 13.49 1.55
C PRO A 88 -20.81 12.39 2.55
N LEU A 89 -20.59 11.12 2.21
CA LEU A 89 -20.89 10.00 3.12
C LEU A 89 -19.80 9.79 4.18
N GLY A 90 -18.61 10.38 4.01
CA GLY A 90 -17.52 10.26 4.98
C GLY A 90 -17.04 8.82 5.20
N LEU A 91 -17.23 7.95 4.20
CA LEU A 91 -16.88 6.53 4.33
C LEU A 91 -15.37 6.35 4.39
N ARG A 92 -14.91 5.66 5.44
CA ARG A 92 -13.51 5.26 5.58
C ARG A 92 -13.38 3.78 5.93
N SER A 93 -12.34 3.15 5.41
CA SER A 93 -11.97 1.77 5.76
C SER A 93 -10.59 1.78 6.40
N LYS A 94 -10.47 1.14 7.55
CA LYS A 94 -9.16 0.89 8.15
C LYS A 94 -8.41 -0.16 7.33
N VAL A 95 -7.16 0.11 7.03
CA VAL A 95 -6.25 -0.82 6.34
C VAL A 95 -5.04 -1.07 7.21
N ILE A 96 -4.68 -2.34 7.34
CA ILE A 96 -3.46 -2.79 8.00
C ILE A 96 -2.65 -3.54 6.94
N GLU A 97 -1.45 -3.04 6.64
CA GLU A 97 -0.57 -3.67 5.67
C GLU A 97 0.83 -3.89 6.25
N SER A 98 1.53 -4.89 5.72
CA SER A 98 2.95 -5.09 5.96
C SER A 98 3.71 -5.19 4.64
N PHE A 99 4.85 -4.50 4.59
CA PHE A 99 5.75 -4.45 3.43
C PHE A 99 7.06 -5.11 3.78
N GLU A 100 7.40 -6.23 3.13
CA GLU A 100 8.70 -6.88 3.28
C GLU A 100 9.65 -6.36 2.20
N PHE A 101 10.83 -5.90 2.62
CA PHE A 101 11.86 -5.32 1.74
C PHE A 101 13.08 -6.22 1.55
N ASP A 102 13.69 -6.11 0.37
CA ASP A 102 14.98 -6.74 0.06
C ASP A 102 16.20 -5.86 0.39
N GLU A 103 17.40 -6.35 0.07
CA GLU A 103 18.67 -5.75 0.52
C GLU A 103 18.92 -4.38 -0.11
N SER A 104 18.30 -4.17 -1.26
CA SER A 104 18.34 -2.95 -2.04
C SER A 104 17.22 -1.96 -1.65
N GLY A 105 16.35 -2.33 -0.70
CA GLY A 105 15.23 -1.48 -0.28
C GLY A 105 14.02 -1.55 -1.23
N GLN A 106 13.90 -2.62 -2.01
CA GLN A 106 12.74 -2.85 -2.87
C GLN A 106 11.68 -3.71 -2.16
N ILE A 107 10.41 -3.37 -2.37
CA ILE A 107 9.26 -4.10 -1.82
C ILE A 107 9.15 -5.45 -2.54
N LYS A 108 9.33 -6.55 -1.82
CA LYS A 108 9.16 -7.93 -2.33
C LYS A 108 7.78 -8.50 -2.05
N LYS A 109 7.16 -8.12 -0.94
CA LYS A 109 5.85 -8.67 -0.56
C LYS A 109 5.03 -7.65 0.20
N ILE A 110 3.76 -7.59 -0.17
CA ILE A 110 2.75 -6.78 0.47
C ILE A 110 1.68 -7.72 1.01
N VAL A 111 1.38 -7.63 2.30
CA VAL A 111 0.25 -8.35 2.90
C VAL A 111 -0.72 -7.34 3.45
N ALA A 112 -1.94 -7.35 2.93
CA ALA A 112 -2.98 -6.39 3.28
C ALA A 112 -4.18 -7.08 3.95
N LYS A 113 -4.70 -6.42 4.97
CA LYS A 113 -5.94 -6.76 5.67
C LYS A 113 -6.82 -5.52 5.72
N PHE A 114 -8.08 -5.68 5.31
CA PHE A 114 -9.06 -4.60 5.28
C PHE A 114 -10.08 -4.78 6.40
N GLY A 115 -10.34 -3.72 7.15
CA GLY A 115 -11.54 -3.64 7.99
C GLY A 115 -12.76 -3.31 7.15
N VAL A 116 -13.95 -3.65 7.65
CA VAL A 116 -15.23 -3.25 7.05
C VAL A 116 -15.32 -1.72 7.04
N PRO A 117 -15.75 -1.06 5.95
CA PRO A 117 -15.95 0.38 5.95
C PRO A 117 -16.94 0.80 7.03
N HIS A 118 -16.59 1.83 7.79
CA HIS A 118 -17.42 2.35 8.87
C HIS A 118 -17.41 3.88 8.86
N ARG A 119 -18.51 4.47 9.32
CA ARG A 119 -18.72 5.92 9.41
C ARG A 119 -17.99 6.52 10.62
#